data_AF-A0A519WGN0-F1
#
_entry.id   AF-A0A519WGN0-F1
#
_cell.length_a   1.000
_cell.length_b   1.000
_cell.length_c   1.000
_cell.angle_alpha   90.00
_cell.angle_beta   90.00
_cell.angle_gamma   90.00
#
_symmetry.space_group_name_H-M   'P 1'
#
loop_
_entity.id
_entity.type
_entity.pdbx_description
1 polymer ?
#
loop_
_entity_poly.entity_id
_entity_poly.type
_entity_poly.pdbx_seq_one_letter_code
_entity_poly.pdbx_strand_id
1 'polypeptide(L)'
;MADPLVDNNNGIVEATLLTGAIRIELPLYIFDGQSFEEPIRQLEKEWTRLLEQAIEDRQRPNGLQVQRMWAPIDLYDHRIAYLELSLCRVEQQASRLRLAAEASGYFADIFDLYEHLCNLYRRHLANAHTQKEKYVNKLKTSQA
;
A
#
# COMPACT_ATOMS: atom_id res chain seq x y z
N MET A 1 4.24 7.56 80.82
CA MET A 1 5.01 7.71 79.57
C MET A 1 4.78 6.48 78.73
N ALA A 2 3.87 6.56 77.76
CA ALA A 2 3.90 5.89 76.45
C ALA A 2 2.50 5.97 75.83
N ASP A 3 2.35 6.85 74.85
CA ASP A 3 1.37 6.80 73.76
C ASP A 3 2.01 7.57 72.58
N PRO A 4 1.72 7.27 71.30
CA PRO A 4 1.02 6.12 70.74
C PRO A 4 1.85 5.40 69.65
N LEU A 5 1.61 4.11 69.43
CA LEU A 5 2.00 3.44 68.18
C LEU A 5 1.01 3.91 67.10
N VAL A 6 1.45 4.86 66.29
CA VAL A 6 0.77 5.21 65.05
C VAL A 6 0.89 3.98 64.14
N ASP A 7 -0.21 3.24 63.99
CA ASP A 7 -0.38 2.31 62.87
C ASP A 7 -0.33 3.13 61.58
N ASN A 8 0.88 3.31 61.05
CA ASN A 8 1.10 3.77 59.68
C ASN A 8 0.73 2.62 58.75
N ASN A 9 -0.56 2.31 58.70
CA ASN A 9 -1.14 1.41 57.72
C ASN A 9 -1.13 2.14 56.36
N ASN A 10 0.04 2.20 55.73
CA ASN A 10 0.24 2.57 54.32
C ASN A 10 -0.29 1.44 53.41
N GLY A 11 -1.48 0.92 53.74
CA GLY A 11 -2.17 -0.10 52.96
C GLY A 11 -2.71 0.55 51.69
N ILE A 12 -2.49 -0.11 50.56
CA ILE A 12 -2.99 0.36 49.27
C ILE A 12 -4.50 0.18 49.26
N VAL A 13 -5.20 1.31 49.21
CA VAL A 13 -6.66 1.35 49.24
C VAL A 13 -7.24 1.11 47.84
N GLU A 14 -6.50 1.45 46.79
CA GLU A 14 -6.95 1.36 45.40
C GLU A 14 -5.76 1.21 44.44
N ALA A 15 -5.89 0.35 43.42
CA ALA A 15 -4.92 0.19 42.34
C ALA A 15 -5.65 0.07 41.00
N THR A 16 -5.30 0.93 40.04
CA THR A 16 -5.98 1.00 38.73
C THR A 16 -4.95 1.11 37.62
N LEU A 17 -5.04 0.22 36.62
CA LEU A 17 -4.22 0.27 35.40
C LEU A 17 -4.87 1.23 34.40
N LEU A 18 -4.08 2.16 33.87
CA LEU A 18 -4.50 3.09 32.82
C LEU A 18 -3.88 2.69 31.47
N THR A 19 -4.72 2.29 30.51
CA THR A 19 -4.30 2.00 29.13
C THR A 19 -5.10 2.85 28.14
N GLY A 20 -4.51 3.99 27.72
CA GLY A 20 -5.21 4.96 26.88
C GLY A 20 -6.39 5.60 27.61
N ALA A 21 -7.61 5.39 27.12
CA ALA A 21 -8.85 5.87 27.76
C ALA A 21 -9.49 4.84 28.71
N ILE A 22 -8.90 3.66 28.86
CA ILE A 22 -9.49 2.54 29.60
C ILE A 22 -8.90 2.50 31.01
N ARG A 23 -9.78 2.38 32.00
CA ARG A 23 -9.44 2.16 33.42
C ARG A 23 -9.79 0.73 33.78
N ILE A 24 -8.80 -0.02 34.29
CA ILE A 24 -8.99 -1.40 34.75
C ILE A 24 -8.64 -1.45 36.23
N GLU A 25 -9.63 -1.71 37.07
CA GLU A 25 -9.43 -1.92 38.51
C GLU A 25 -8.62 -3.20 38.73
N LEU A 26 -7.53 -3.09 39.49
CA LEU A 26 -6.67 -4.22 39.82
C LEU A 26 -7.07 -4.79 41.18
N PRO A 27 -7.17 -6.12 41.31
CA PRO A 27 -7.53 -6.74 42.56
C PRO A 27 -6.48 -6.48 43.64
N LEU A 28 -6.87 -5.87 44.77
CA LEU A 28 -5.96 -5.47 45.84
C LEU A 28 -5.19 -6.62 46.49
N TYR A 29 -5.73 -7.84 46.46
CA TYR A 29 -5.09 -9.04 47.04
C TYR A 29 -3.76 -9.41 46.36
N ILE A 30 -3.47 -8.89 45.16
CA ILE A 30 -2.16 -9.09 44.51
C ILE A 30 -1.05 -8.26 45.17
N PHE A 31 -1.42 -7.31 46.03
CA PHE A 31 -0.52 -6.39 46.71
C PHE A 31 -0.41 -6.66 48.22
N ASP A 32 -1.12 -7.68 48.74
CA ASP A 32 -1.00 -8.13 50.13
C ASP A 32 0.33 -8.88 50.34
N GLY A 33 1.32 -8.16 50.87
CA GLY A 33 2.52 -8.75 51.47
C GLY A 33 3.72 -8.96 50.54
N GLN A 34 3.69 -8.48 49.29
CA GLN A 34 4.87 -8.47 48.42
C GLN A 34 5.33 -7.03 48.14
N SER A 35 6.63 -6.77 48.34
CA SER A 35 7.24 -5.48 47.98
C SER A 35 7.04 -5.24 46.48
N PHE A 36 6.46 -4.08 46.12
CA PHE A 36 6.30 -3.63 44.74
C PHE A 36 7.60 -3.57 43.97
N GLU A 37 8.74 -3.53 44.68
CA GLU A 37 10.05 -3.47 44.05
C GLU A 37 10.23 -4.59 43.05
N GLU A 38 9.94 -5.86 43.37
CA GLU A 38 10.27 -6.94 42.44
C GLU A 38 9.37 -7.03 41.21
N PRO A 39 8.04 -6.92 41.32
CA PRO A 39 7.18 -6.83 40.15
C PRO A 39 7.54 -5.65 39.25
N ILE A 40 7.84 -4.48 39.84
CA ILE A 40 8.24 -3.29 39.06
C ILE A 40 9.61 -3.50 38.40
N ARG A 41 10.58 -4.09 39.09
CA ARG A 41 11.92 -4.36 38.54
C ARG A 41 11.87 -5.38 37.40
N GLN A 42 11.01 -6.38 37.50
CA GLN A 42 10.76 -7.33 36.41
C GLN A 42 10.13 -6.62 35.21
N LEU A 43 9.18 -5.73 35.46
CA LEU A 43 8.52 -4.94 34.42
C LEU A 43 9.51 -3.98 33.72
N GLU A 44 10.38 -3.31 34.48
CA GLU A 44 11.45 -2.47 33.95
C GLU A 44 12.46 -3.26 33.11
N LYS A 45 12.85 -4.47 33.56
CA LYS A 45 13.73 -5.35 32.77
C LYS A 45 13.09 -5.78 31.46
N GLU A 46 11.83 -6.21 31.48
CA GLU A 46 11.13 -6.60 30.25
C GLU A 46 10.91 -5.40 29.32
N TRP A 47 10.61 -4.22 29.87
CA TRP A 47 10.47 -3.00 29.08
C TRP A 47 11.79 -2.57 28.45
N THR A 48 12.88 -2.61 29.22
CA THR A 48 14.22 -2.30 28.72
C THR A 48 14.63 -3.29 27.64
N ARG A 49 14.36 -4.58 27.84
CA ARG A 49 14.57 -5.64 26.84
C ARG A 49 13.77 -5.40 25.55
N LEU A 50 12.52 -4.94 25.64
CA LEU A 50 11.70 -4.60 24.47
C LEU A 50 12.20 -3.35 23.75
N LEU A 51 12.76 -2.37 24.47
CA LEU A 51 13.36 -1.17 23.89
C LEU A 51 14.76 -1.43 23.28
N GLU A 52 15.52 -2.35 23.87
CA GLU A 52 16.85 -2.78 23.42
C GLU A 52 16.79 -3.84 22.31
N GLN A 53 15.68 -4.58 22.22
CA GLN A 53 15.36 -5.31 21.00
C GLN A 53 15.29 -4.29 19.88
N ALA A 54 16.28 -4.37 18.97
CA ALA A 54 16.18 -3.73 17.68
C ALA A 54 14.79 -4.04 17.17
N ILE A 55 13.99 -3.01 16.91
CA ILE A 55 12.77 -3.15 16.13
C ILE A 55 13.28 -3.78 14.84
N GLU A 56 13.18 -5.11 14.73
CA GLU A 56 13.33 -5.79 13.47
C GLU A 56 12.31 -5.07 12.61
N ASP A 57 12.83 -4.23 11.72
CA ASP A 57 12.11 -3.35 10.84
C ASP A 57 11.19 -4.29 10.05
N ARG A 58 10.00 -4.55 10.61
CA ARG A 58 9.04 -5.55 10.15
C ARG A 58 8.53 -4.97 8.85
N GLN A 59 9.30 -5.27 7.82
CA GLN A 59 9.04 -5.09 6.41
C GLN A 59 8.53 -3.70 6.07
N ARG A 60 9.45 -2.81 5.65
CA ARG A 60 9.15 -1.59 4.88
C ARG A 60 7.90 -1.80 4.01
N PRO A 61 6.71 -1.31 4.40
CA PRO A 61 5.49 -1.51 3.62
C PRO A 61 5.66 -0.91 2.21
N ASN A 62 6.52 0.08 2.10
CA ASN A 62 6.88 0.78 0.88
C ASN A 62 7.56 -0.13 -0.16
N GLY A 63 8.35 -1.14 0.24
CA GLY A 63 9.02 -2.03 -0.71
C GLY A 63 8.04 -2.93 -1.48
N LEU A 64 7.09 -3.53 -0.75
CA LEU A 64 6.02 -4.34 -1.33
C LEU A 64 5.01 -3.48 -2.11
N GLN A 65 4.71 -2.26 -1.66
CA GLN A 65 3.88 -1.32 -2.43
C GLN A 65 4.55 -0.89 -3.74
N VAL A 66 5.84 -0.54 -3.71
CA VAL A 66 6.60 -0.19 -4.92
C VAL A 66 6.63 -1.36 -5.91
N GLN A 67 6.89 -2.59 -5.45
CA GLN A 67 6.83 -3.77 -6.32
C GLN A 67 5.44 -4.00 -6.92
N ARG A 68 4.37 -3.83 -6.13
CA ARG A 68 2.98 -3.93 -6.62
C ARG A 68 2.62 -2.85 -7.63
N MET A 69 3.30 -1.71 -7.61
CA MET A 69 3.09 -0.61 -8.56
C MET A 69 3.85 -0.78 -9.87
N TRP A 70 4.93 -1.58 -9.89
CA TRP A 70 5.65 -1.93 -11.12
C TRP A 70 4.85 -2.88 -12.02
N ALA A 71 4.19 -3.90 -11.47
CA ALA A 71 3.45 -4.86 -12.28
C ALA A 71 2.37 -4.25 -13.20
N PRO A 72 1.56 -3.25 -12.77
CA PRO A 72 0.68 -2.51 -13.66
C PRO A 72 1.41 -1.73 -14.76
N ILE A 73 2.58 -1.15 -14.46
CA ILE A 73 3.38 -0.39 -15.42
C ILE A 73 3.87 -1.33 -16.54
N ASP A 74 4.44 -2.48 -16.16
CA ASP A 74 4.91 -3.49 -17.10
C ASP A 74 3.76 -4.02 -17.99
N LEU A 75 2.58 -4.22 -17.40
CA LEU A 75 1.38 -4.61 -18.13
C LEU A 75 0.97 -3.56 -19.18
N TYR A 76 1.04 -2.27 -18.83
CA TYR A 76 0.76 -1.21 -19.80
C TYR A 76 1.84 -1.11 -20.87
N ASP A 77 3.11 -1.38 -20.56
CA ASP A 77 4.18 -1.43 -21.55
C ASP A 77 3.96 -2.53 -22.59
N HIS A 78 3.63 -3.74 -22.15
CA HIS A 78 3.25 -4.82 -23.07
C HIS A 78 2.01 -4.47 -23.89
N ARG A 79 1.01 -3.84 -23.28
CA ARG A 79 -0.21 -3.41 -23.98
C ARG A 79 0.07 -2.35 -25.03
N ILE A 80 0.91 -1.36 -24.72
CA ILE A 80 1.30 -0.29 -25.66
C ILE A 80 2.02 -0.92 -26.86
N ALA A 81 3.03 -1.76 -26.62
CA ALA A 81 3.77 -2.43 -27.69
C ALA A 81 2.86 -3.28 -28.60
N TYR A 82 1.90 -4.00 -28.01
CA TYR A 82 0.89 -4.75 -28.76
C TYR A 82 0.00 -3.83 -29.62
N LEU A 83 -0.47 -2.72 -29.06
CA LEU A 83 -1.33 -1.76 -29.75
C LEU A 83 -0.57 -1.07 -30.89
N GLU A 84 0.69 -0.70 -30.70
CA GLU A 84 1.56 -0.11 -31.72
C GLU A 84 1.77 -1.07 -32.89
N LEU A 85 2.10 -2.34 -32.61
CA LEU A 85 2.27 -3.36 -33.63
C LEU A 85 0.97 -3.60 -34.41
N SER A 86 -0.15 -3.66 -33.70
CA SER A 86 -1.47 -3.87 -34.30
C SER A 86 -1.88 -2.68 -35.16
N LEU A 87 -1.66 -1.46 -34.69
CA LEU A 87 -1.92 -0.23 -35.44
C LEU A 87 -1.10 -0.20 -36.73
N CYS A 88 0.21 -0.49 -36.65
CA CYS A 88 1.10 -0.53 -37.81
C CYS A 88 0.59 -1.51 -38.89
N ARG A 89 0.16 -2.71 -38.49
CA ARG A 89 -0.41 -3.71 -39.43
C ARG A 89 -1.69 -3.22 -40.09
N VAL A 90 -2.59 -2.61 -39.32
CA VAL A 90 -3.87 -2.11 -39.83
C VAL A 90 -3.66 -0.90 -40.74
N GLU A 91 -2.72 0.00 -40.43
CA GLU A 91 -2.36 1.15 -41.26
C GLU A 91 -1.75 0.73 -42.60
N GLN A 92 -0.90 -0.31 -42.61
CA GLN A 92 -0.38 -0.91 -43.83
C GLN A 92 -1.51 -1.48 -44.70
N GLN A 93 -2.48 -2.15 -44.09
CA GLN A 93 -3.60 -2.73 -44.81
C GLN A 93 -4.58 -1.67 -45.33
N ALA A 94 -4.87 -0.64 -44.52
CA ALA A 94 -5.65 0.53 -44.93
C ALA A 94 -5.00 1.24 -46.13
N SER A 95 -3.68 1.42 -46.11
CA SER A 95 -2.94 2.04 -47.22
C SER A 95 -3.08 1.24 -48.52
N ARG A 96 -3.02 -0.10 -48.44
CA ARG A 96 -3.22 -0.98 -49.61
C ARG A 96 -4.65 -0.93 -50.13
N LEU A 97 -5.63 -0.97 -49.22
CA LEU A 97 -7.05 -0.91 -49.58
C LEU A 97 -7.43 0.44 -50.19
N ARG A 98 -6.85 1.54 -49.70
CA ARG A 98 -7.04 2.87 -50.26
C ARG A 98 -6.68 2.92 -51.74
N LEU A 99 -5.49 2.44 -52.10
CA LEU A 99 -5.03 2.41 -53.49
C LEU A 99 -5.96 1.54 -54.38
N ALA A 100 -6.42 0.40 -53.85
CA ALA A 100 -7.34 -0.48 -54.56
C ALA A 100 -8.75 0.13 -54.72
N ALA A 101 -9.23 0.85 -53.71
CA ALA A 101 -10.50 1.57 -53.72
C ALA A 101 -10.47 2.78 -54.67
N GLU A 102 -9.38 3.54 -54.70
CA GLU A 102 -9.18 4.65 -55.64
C GLU A 102 -9.14 4.17 -57.10
N ALA A 103 -8.61 2.97 -57.35
CA ALA A 103 -8.52 2.40 -58.69
C ALA A 103 -9.84 1.77 -59.20
N SER A 104 -10.66 1.19 -58.31
CA SER A 104 -11.79 0.34 -58.72
C SER A 104 -13.10 0.56 -57.97
N GLY A 105 -13.10 1.33 -56.89
CA GLY A 105 -14.24 1.55 -55.98
C GLY A 105 -14.65 0.33 -55.14
N TYR A 106 -14.29 -0.89 -55.55
CA TYR A 106 -14.76 -2.15 -54.98
C TYR A 106 -14.42 -2.36 -53.50
N PHE A 107 -13.34 -1.74 -53.02
CA PHE A 107 -12.84 -1.92 -51.65
C PHE A 107 -13.15 -0.74 -50.71
N ALA A 108 -13.99 0.22 -51.11
CA ALA A 108 -14.27 1.42 -50.32
C ALA A 108 -14.81 1.09 -48.90
N ASP A 109 -15.84 0.25 -48.80
CA ASP A 109 -16.42 -0.13 -47.50
C ASP A 109 -15.41 -0.85 -46.59
N ILE A 110 -14.53 -1.68 -47.18
CA ILE A 110 -13.49 -2.41 -46.44
C ILE A 110 -12.39 -1.43 -45.99
N PHE A 111 -12.05 -0.44 -46.81
CA PHE A 111 -11.13 0.63 -46.43
C PHE A 111 -11.68 1.43 -45.23
N ASP A 112 -12.95 1.85 -45.26
CA ASP A 112 -13.58 2.61 -44.18
C ASP A 112 -13.56 1.82 -42.85
N LEU A 113 -13.79 0.50 -42.91
CA LEU A 113 -13.66 -0.38 -41.74
C LEU A 113 -12.25 -0.37 -41.15
N TYR A 114 -11.22 -0.44 -42.00
CA TYR A 114 -9.83 -0.41 -41.55
C TYR A 114 -9.42 0.97 -41.02
N GLU A 115 -9.94 2.05 -41.60
CA GLU A 115 -9.75 3.40 -41.08
C GLU A 115 -10.39 3.55 -39.68
N HIS A 116 -11.59 3.01 -39.49
CA HIS A 116 -12.24 2.96 -38.18
C HIS A 116 -11.39 2.19 -37.16
N LEU A 117 -10.86 1.02 -37.54
CA LEU A 117 -9.95 0.23 -36.70
C LEU A 117 -8.67 0.99 -36.33
N CYS A 118 -8.05 1.71 -37.27
CA CYS A 118 -6.91 2.59 -36.99
C CYS A 118 -7.25 3.63 -35.92
N ASN A 119 -8.39 4.31 -36.06
CA ASN A 119 -8.84 5.32 -35.11
C ASN A 119 -9.13 4.72 -33.72
N LEU A 120 -9.71 3.52 -33.67
CA LEU A 120 -9.95 2.78 -32.43
C LEU A 120 -8.64 2.42 -31.73
N TYR A 121 -7.66 1.88 -32.45
CA TYR A 121 -6.35 1.56 -31.89
C TYR A 121 -5.60 2.80 -31.39
N ARG A 122 -5.63 3.92 -32.12
CA ARG A 122 -5.06 5.20 -31.66
C ARG A 122 -5.68 5.67 -30.35
N ARG A 123 -7.01 5.57 -30.21
CA ARG A 123 -7.71 5.91 -28.95
C ARG A 123 -7.30 4.98 -27.81
N HIS A 124 -7.20 3.69 -28.07
CA HIS A 124 -6.74 2.72 -27.06
C HIS A 124 -5.30 2.96 -26.63
N LEU A 125 -4.43 3.33 -27.57
CA LEU A 125 -3.02 3.65 -27.32
C LEU A 125 -2.91 4.92 -26.47
N ALA A 126 -3.62 5.99 -26.82
CA ALA A 126 -3.68 7.21 -26.02
C ALA A 126 -4.14 6.93 -24.57
N ASN A 127 -5.22 6.15 -24.41
CA ASN A 127 -5.70 5.76 -23.08
C ASN A 127 -4.64 4.92 -22.33
N ALA A 128 -3.98 3.97 -22.98
CA ALA A 128 -2.94 3.15 -22.35
C ALA A 128 -1.78 4.01 -21.83
N HIS A 129 -1.31 5.00 -22.59
CA HIS A 129 -0.30 5.96 -22.13
C HIS A 129 -0.79 6.77 -20.92
N THR A 130 -2.01 7.34 -20.99
CA THR A 130 -2.57 8.10 -19.88
C THR A 130 -2.71 7.26 -18.61
N GLN A 131 -3.12 6.00 -18.72
CA GLN A 131 -3.21 5.12 -17.54
C GLN A 131 -1.81 4.77 -16.99
N LYS A 132 -0.84 4.45 -17.86
CA LYS A 132 0.54 4.21 -17.44
C LYS A 132 1.10 5.41 -16.68
N GLU A 133 0.90 6.62 -17.20
CA GLU A 133 1.37 7.86 -16.59
C GLU A 133 0.79 8.08 -15.18
N LYS A 134 -0.48 7.74 -14.95
CA LYS A 134 -1.09 7.78 -13.61
C LYS A 134 -0.36 6.86 -12.63
N TYR A 135 0.01 5.64 -13.03
CA TYR A 135 0.76 4.72 -12.16
C TYR A 135 2.19 5.20 -11.91
N VAL A 136 2.86 5.74 -12.93
CA VAL A 136 4.20 6.34 -12.78
C VAL A 136 4.18 7.53 -11.84
N ASN A 137 3.19 8.42 -11.94
CA ASN A 137 3.06 9.58 -11.06
C ASN A 137 2.75 9.18 -9.61
N LYS A 138 1.90 8.16 -9.43
CA LYS A 138 1.68 7.57 -8.10
C LYS A 138 2.96 6.97 -7.53
N LEU A 139 3.77 6.29 -8.35
CA LEU A 139 5.04 5.70 -7.90
C LEU A 139 6.02 6.79 -7.42
N LYS A 140 6.16 7.88 -8.18
CA LYS A 140 7.01 9.01 -7.83
C LYS A 140 6.58 9.68 -6.51
N THR A 141 5.27 9.83 -6.30
CA THR A 141 4.73 10.43 -5.07
C THR A 141 4.84 9.51 -3.85
N SER A 142 4.82 8.18 -4.03
CA SER A 142 5.08 7.21 -2.96
C SER A 142 6.56 7.08 -2.57
N GLN A 143 7.49 7.68 -3.35
CA GLN A 143 8.94 7.63 -3.12
C GLN A 143 9.54 8.96 -2.63
N ALA A 144 8.75 10.05 -2.62
CA ALA A 144 9.12 11.38 -2.15
C ALA A 144 8.75 11.56 -0.67
#